data_AF-A0A257PJ04-F1
#
_entry.id   AF-A0A257PJ04-F1
#
_cell.length_a   1.000
_cell.length_b   1.000
_cell.length_c   1.000
_cell.angle_alpha   90.00
_cell.angle_beta   90.00
_cell.angle_gamma   90.00
#
_symmetry.space_group_name_H-M   'P 1'
#
loop_
_entity.id
_entity.type
_entity.pdbx_description
1 polymer ?
#
loop_
_entity_poly.entity_id
_entity_poly.type
_entity_poly.pdbx_seq_one_letter_code
_entity_poly.pdbx_strand_id
1 'polypeptide(L)'
;PDSAEVAHEWLDEMATLHQAAWRARGHPGSFAQPFFRRFHRELIRAAFGRDEALPLRISSGDITIGILYNFIWAERMLAYQSGFAYVAGVAFARPGLTSHHAAMRFALHKGLDIYDFLAGDARYKRSLCNAEDRQSWVAVGPWWQPCLWPGLLRPAASQ
;
A
#
# COMPACT_ATOMS: atom_id res chain seq x y z
N PRO A 1 10.39 -6.33 10.49
CA PRO A 1 11.73 -6.70 10.00
C PRO A 1 12.74 -6.36 11.10
N ASP A 2 13.75 -7.21 11.32
CA ASP A 2 14.69 -7.01 12.45
C ASP A 2 15.84 -6.06 12.10
N SER A 3 16.03 -5.77 10.81
CA SER A 3 16.99 -4.78 10.31
C SER A 3 16.47 -4.05 9.06
N ALA A 4 17.11 -2.94 8.71
CA ALA A 4 16.78 -2.17 7.50
C ALA A 4 17.05 -2.98 6.22
N GLU A 5 18.06 -3.84 6.24
CA GLU A 5 18.41 -4.76 5.16
C GLU A 5 17.27 -5.77 4.92
N VAL A 6 16.76 -6.39 5.99
CA VAL A 6 15.60 -7.29 5.90
C VAL A 6 14.35 -6.54 5.42
N ALA A 7 14.16 -5.29 5.86
CA ALA A 7 13.06 -4.45 5.36
C ALA A 7 13.19 -4.17 3.85
N HIS A 8 14.41 -3.94 3.36
CA HIS A 8 14.66 -3.78 1.93
C HIS A 8 14.39 -5.07 1.15
N GLU A 9 14.76 -6.23 1.67
CA GLU A 9 14.43 -7.52 1.05
C GLU A 9 12.92 -7.71 0.92
N TRP A 10 12.17 -7.42 1.98
CA TRP A 10 10.71 -7.52 1.95
C TRP A 10 10.09 -6.49 0.99
N LEU A 11 10.65 -5.28 0.89
CA LEU A 11 10.23 -4.30 -0.11
C LEU A 11 10.45 -4.83 -1.54
N ASP A 12 11.58 -5.48 -1.80
CA ASP A 12 11.92 -6.03 -3.12
C ASP A 12 11.04 -7.24 -3.50
N GLU A 13 10.77 -8.12 -2.54
CA GLU A 13 9.82 -9.22 -2.71
C GLU A 13 8.40 -8.69 -2.98
N MET A 14 7.95 -7.72 -2.20
CA MET A 14 6.66 -7.06 -2.40
C MET A 14 6.58 -6.40 -3.78
N ALA A 15 7.63 -5.71 -4.21
CA ALA A 15 7.69 -5.09 -5.53
C ALA A 15 7.55 -6.14 -6.64
N THR A 16 8.19 -7.30 -6.49
CA THR A 16 8.08 -8.41 -7.44
C THR A 16 6.63 -8.90 -7.56
N LEU A 17 5.97 -9.17 -6.42
CA LEU A 17 4.58 -9.60 -6.37
C LEU A 17 3.62 -8.55 -6.95
N HIS A 18 3.84 -7.28 -6.59
CA HIS A 18 3.08 -6.14 -7.09
C HIS A 18 3.18 -6.03 -8.61
N GLN A 19 4.41 -6.04 -9.16
CA GLN A 19 4.63 -5.94 -10.60
C GLN A 19 4.03 -7.11 -11.37
N ALA A 20 4.05 -8.32 -10.81
CA ALA A 20 3.40 -9.48 -11.44
C ALA A 20 1.87 -9.27 -11.55
N ALA A 21 1.24 -8.86 -10.44
CA ALA A 21 -0.21 -8.62 -10.40
C ALA A 21 -0.64 -7.49 -11.34
N TRP A 22 0.11 -6.39 -11.38
CA TRP A 22 -0.20 -5.24 -12.24
C TRP A 22 0.03 -5.51 -13.72
N ARG A 23 1.12 -6.20 -14.08
CA ARG A 23 1.36 -6.62 -15.47
C ARG A 23 0.28 -7.56 -15.99
N ALA A 24 -0.19 -8.49 -15.15
CA ALA A 24 -1.31 -9.37 -15.49
C ALA A 24 -2.62 -8.59 -15.75
N ARG A 25 -2.77 -7.40 -15.18
CA ARG A 25 -3.89 -6.48 -15.42
C ARG A 25 -3.64 -5.52 -16.59
N GLY A 26 -2.52 -5.64 -17.31
CA GLY A 26 -2.18 -4.78 -18.44
C GLY A 26 -1.57 -3.43 -18.05
N HIS A 27 -1.13 -3.28 -16.80
CA HIS A 27 -0.57 -2.03 -16.29
C HIS A 27 0.89 -2.21 -15.84
N PRO A 28 1.73 -1.16 -15.89
CA PRO A 28 3.15 -1.28 -15.54
C PRO A 28 3.39 -1.47 -14.03
N GLY A 29 2.47 -1.01 -13.17
CA GLY A 29 2.62 -0.95 -11.71
C GLY A 29 3.59 0.14 -11.24
N SER A 30 3.55 0.50 -9.95
CA SER A 30 4.31 1.66 -9.44
C SER A 30 5.82 1.44 -9.45
N PHE A 31 6.26 0.19 -9.31
CA PHE A 31 7.67 -0.19 -9.27
C PHE A 31 8.33 -0.27 -10.66
N ALA A 32 7.59 0.01 -11.74
CA ALA A 32 8.17 0.10 -13.08
C ALA A 32 9.08 1.33 -13.22
N GLN A 33 8.85 2.36 -12.40
CA GLN A 33 9.68 3.55 -12.37
C GLN A 33 10.85 3.35 -11.39
N PRO A 34 12.12 3.36 -11.85
CA PRO A 34 13.28 3.12 -10.98
C PRO A 34 13.38 4.11 -9.81
N PHE A 35 12.91 5.34 -10.01
CA PHE A 35 12.82 6.37 -8.97
C PHE A 35 11.98 5.88 -7.78
N PHE A 36 10.82 5.27 -8.03
CA PHE A 36 9.92 4.81 -6.98
C PHE A 36 10.61 3.83 -6.04
N ARG A 37 11.33 2.84 -6.59
CA ARG A 37 12.09 1.88 -5.77
C ARG A 37 13.20 2.57 -4.97
N ARG A 38 14.01 3.42 -5.61
CA ARG A 38 15.10 4.15 -4.94
C ARG A 38 14.59 5.01 -3.78
N PHE A 39 13.53 5.76 -4.02
CA PHE A 39 12.91 6.61 -3.01
C PHE A 39 12.48 5.82 -1.78
N HIS A 40 11.76 4.70 -1.96
CA HIS A 40 11.28 3.90 -0.83
C HIS A 40 12.39 3.19 -0.07
N ARG A 41 13.49 2.81 -0.74
CA ARG A 41 14.67 2.28 -0.03
C ARG A 41 15.31 3.34 0.87
N GLU A 42 15.48 4.57 0.38
CA GLU A 42 16.00 5.66 1.19
C GLU A 42 15.05 6.03 2.34
N LEU A 43 13.74 6.01 2.08
CA LEU A 43 12.74 6.26 3.10
C LEU A 43 12.81 5.22 4.23
N ILE A 44 12.87 3.92 3.90
CA ILE A 44 13.09 2.86 4.89
C ILE A 44 14.39 3.12 5.65
N ARG A 45 15.50 3.38 4.97
CA ARG A 45 16.80 3.64 5.63
C ARG A 45 16.72 4.80 6.64
N ALA A 46 16.04 5.88 6.28
CA ALA A 46 15.90 7.07 7.13
C ALA A 46 14.91 6.91 8.28
N ALA A 47 13.93 6.00 8.15
CA ALA A 47 12.79 5.87 9.06
C ALA A 47 12.75 4.57 9.86
N PHE A 48 13.62 3.60 9.54
CA PHE A 48 13.62 2.27 10.16
C PHE A 48 13.73 2.31 11.68
N GLY A 49 14.69 3.07 12.22
CA GLY A 49 14.90 3.17 13.67
C GLY A 49 13.75 3.83 14.45
N ARG A 50 12.74 4.37 13.76
CA ARG A 50 11.53 4.97 14.35
C ARG A 50 10.26 4.15 14.08
N ASP A 51 10.38 2.99 13.42
CA ASP A 51 9.25 2.17 12.97
C ASP A 51 8.24 2.90 12.05
N GLU A 52 8.64 4.00 11.41
CA GLU A 52 7.72 4.86 10.64
C GLU A 52 7.49 4.36 9.20
N ALA A 53 8.39 3.55 8.64
CA ALA A 53 8.27 2.96 7.31
C ALA A 53 8.52 1.45 7.38
N LEU A 54 7.42 0.69 7.41
CA LEU A 54 7.41 -0.70 7.87
C LEU A 54 6.80 -1.66 6.85
N PRO A 55 7.64 -2.43 6.13
CA PRO A 55 7.21 -3.64 5.47
C PRO A 55 6.81 -4.71 6.49
N LEU A 56 5.63 -5.30 6.32
CA LEU A 56 5.11 -6.43 7.08
C LEU A 56 4.93 -7.62 6.13
N ARG A 57 5.67 -8.71 6.36
CA ARG A 57 5.51 -9.96 5.64
C ARG A 57 4.55 -10.88 6.39
N ILE A 58 3.52 -11.35 5.70
CA ILE A 58 2.56 -12.33 6.19
C ILE A 58 2.90 -13.65 5.50
N SER A 59 3.18 -14.69 6.28
CA SER A 59 3.56 -16.01 5.78
C SER A 59 2.82 -17.13 6.48
N SER A 60 2.78 -18.30 5.83
CA SER A 60 2.41 -19.57 6.44
C SER A 60 3.66 -20.45 6.43
N GLY A 61 4.34 -20.54 7.57
CA GLY A 61 5.72 -21.06 7.62
C GLY A 61 6.62 -20.20 6.74
N ASP A 62 7.36 -20.85 5.84
CA ASP A 62 8.30 -20.19 4.92
C ASP A 62 7.64 -19.62 3.67
N ILE A 63 6.34 -19.84 3.47
CA ILE A 63 5.62 -19.41 2.27
C ILE A 63 5.02 -18.02 2.50
N THR A 64 5.48 -17.01 1.76
CA THR A 64 4.88 -15.67 1.73
C THR A 64 3.48 -15.71 1.15
N ILE A 65 2.50 -15.21 1.91
CA ILE A 65 1.12 -14.98 1.47
C ILE A 65 1.00 -13.57 0.88
N GLY A 66 1.63 -12.59 1.53
CA GLY A 66 1.59 -11.21 1.11
C GLY A 66 2.52 -10.34 1.92
N ILE A 67 2.88 -9.20 1.34
CA ILE A 67 3.67 -8.17 1.99
C ILE A 67 2.92 -6.85 1.87
N LEU A 68 2.78 -6.17 3.01
CA LEU A 68 2.18 -4.86 3.12
C LEU A 68 3.27 -3.87 3.51
N TYR A 69 3.44 -2.82 2.74
CA TYR A 69 4.33 -1.72 3.07
C TYR A 69 3.49 -0.58 3.65
N ASN A 70 3.72 -0.31 4.94
CA ASN A 70 2.90 0.60 5.73
C ASN A 70 3.73 1.76 6.28
N PHE A 71 3.08 2.88 6.54
CA PHE A 71 3.66 3.95 7.35
C PHE A 71 3.02 3.97 8.74
N ILE A 72 3.80 4.36 9.74
CA ILE A 72 3.26 4.67 11.08
C ILE A 72 3.40 6.16 11.31
N TRP A 73 2.27 6.82 11.53
CA TRP A 73 2.22 8.25 11.78
C TRP A 73 1.00 8.62 12.60
N ALA A 74 1.18 9.47 13.61
CA ALA A 74 0.11 9.97 14.47
C ALA A 74 -0.81 8.85 15.00
N GLU A 75 -0.21 7.79 15.56
CA GLU A 75 -0.91 6.61 16.11
C GLU A 75 -1.74 5.82 15.09
N ARG A 76 -1.48 6.02 13.78
CA ARG A 76 -2.12 5.29 12.68
C ARG A 76 -1.12 4.43 11.92
N MET A 77 -1.56 3.26 11.49
CA MET A 77 -0.90 2.48 10.45
C MET A 77 -1.56 2.77 9.10
N LEU A 78 -0.79 3.31 8.16
CA LEU A 78 -1.24 3.70 6.82
C LEU A 78 -0.81 2.64 5.81
N ALA A 79 -1.76 1.90 5.23
CA ALA A 79 -1.50 0.82 4.27
C ALA A 79 -1.16 1.38 2.88
N TYR A 80 0.10 1.75 2.68
CA TYR A 80 0.55 2.50 1.50
C TYR A 80 0.66 1.66 0.23
N GLN A 81 1.31 0.50 0.30
CA GLN A 81 1.50 -0.36 -0.87
C GLN A 81 1.42 -1.84 -0.49
N SER A 82 1.08 -2.68 -1.47
CA SER A 82 0.96 -4.13 -1.25
C SER A 82 1.47 -4.96 -2.42
N GLY A 83 1.91 -6.17 -2.09
CA GLY A 83 2.25 -7.24 -3.03
C GLY A 83 1.73 -8.56 -2.48
N PHE A 84 0.93 -9.29 -3.27
CA PHE A 84 0.29 -10.53 -2.83
C PHE A 84 0.69 -11.72 -3.69
N ALA A 85 0.92 -12.86 -3.05
CA ALA A 85 1.18 -14.12 -3.73
C ALA A 85 -0.16 -14.77 -4.11
N TYR A 86 -0.62 -14.48 -5.34
CA TYR A 86 -1.79 -15.16 -5.90
C TYR A 86 -1.38 -16.55 -6.40
N VAL A 87 -2.00 -17.59 -5.87
CA VAL A 87 -1.79 -18.97 -6.31
C VAL A 87 -2.76 -19.28 -7.44
N ALA A 88 -2.22 -19.58 -8.63
CA ALA A 88 -3.03 -19.97 -9.78
C ALA A 88 -3.85 -21.24 -9.46
N GLY A 89 -5.11 -21.26 -9.88
CA GLY A 89 -6.01 -22.41 -9.67
C GLY A 89 -6.65 -22.50 -8.28
N VAL A 90 -6.29 -21.63 -7.32
CA VAL A 90 -6.93 -21.59 -5.99
C VAL A 90 -7.95 -20.46 -5.94
N ALA A 91 -9.14 -20.70 -6.50
CA ALA A 91 -10.18 -19.68 -6.70
C ALA A 91 -10.64 -18.95 -5.42
N PHE A 92 -10.46 -19.57 -4.25
CA PHE A 92 -10.87 -19.00 -2.95
C PHE A 92 -9.73 -18.38 -2.15
N ALA A 93 -8.49 -18.41 -2.65
CA ALA A 93 -7.38 -17.75 -1.96
C ALA A 93 -7.59 -16.22 -1.98
N ARG A 94 -7.65 -15.61 -0.79
CA ARG A 94 -7.80 -14.15 -0.62
C ARG A 94 -6.59 -13.57 0.12
N PRO A 95 -5.37 -13.67 -0.46
CA PRO A 95 -4.14 -13.26 0.21
C PRO A 95 -4.18 -11.81 0.69
N GLY A 96 -4.84 -10.91 -0.06
CA GLY A 96 -5.04 -9.52 0.34
C GLY A 96 -5.87 -9.36 1.62
N LEU A 97 -7.03 -10.03 1.73
CA LEU A 97 -7.86 -9.95 2.94
C LEU A 97 -7.14 -10.53 4.15
N THR A 98 -6.51 -11.69 3.99
CA THR A 98 -5.76 -12.33 5.06
C THR A 98 -4.60 -11.44 5.53
N SER A 99 -3.88 -10.84 4.59
CA SER A 99 -2.74 -9.96 4.91
C SER A 99 -3.17 -8.70 5.65
N HIS A 100 -4.22 -8.02 5.18
CA HIS A 100 -4.73 -6.82 5.85
C HIS A 100 -5.29 -7.13 7.24
N HIS A 101 -6.05 -8.21 7.39
CA HIS A 101 -6.54 -8.63 8.70
C HIS A 101 -5.40 -8.94 9.68
N ALA A 102 -4.33 -9.63 9.22
CA ALA A 102 -3.15 -9.86 10.05
C ALA A 102 -2.43 -8.55 10.41
N ALA A 103 -2.31 -7.60 9.47
CA ALA A 103 -1.71 -6.29 9.73
C ALA A 103 -2.54 -5.43 10.69
N MET A 104 -3.88 -5.49 10.63
CA MET A 104 -4.76 -4.85 11.61
C MET A 104 -4.54 -5.39 13.01
N ARG A 105 -4.46 -6.72 13.14
CA ARG A 105 -4.12 -7.35 14.42
C ARG A 105 -2.76 -6.88 14.90
N PHE A 106 -1.75 -6.85 14.04
CA PHE A 106 -0.43 -6.35 14.39
C PHE A 106 -0.47 -4.89 14.86
N ALA A 107 -1.17 -4.01 14.14
CA ALA A 107 -1.34 -2.60 14.50
C ALA A 107 -1.98 -2.45 15.89
N LEU A 108 -3.04 -3.23 16.18
CA LEU A 108 -3.69 -3.26 17.48
C LEU A 108 -2.73 -3.71 18.59
N HIS A 109 -1.94 -4.77 18.37
CA HIS A 109 -0.95 -5.23 19.36
C HIS A 109 0.18 -4.22 19.58
N LYS A 110 0.50 -3.40 18.57
CA LYS A 110 1.46 -2.30 18.67
C LYS A 110 0.87 -1.06 19.38
N GLY A 111 -0.42 -1.09 19.73
CA GLY A 111 -1.11 0.02 20.41
C GLY A 111 -1.48 1.18 19.49
N LEU A 112 -1.67 0.92 18.19
CA LEU A 112 -2.13 1.92 17.24
C LEU A 112 -3.66 1.97 17.20
N ASP A 113 -4.21 3.18 17.05
CA ASP A 113 -5.65 3.42 17.11
C ASP A 113 -6.36 3.15 15.78
N ILE A 114 -5.68 3.42 14.66
CA ILE A 114 -6.30 3.38 13.32
C ILE A 114 -5.43 2.57 12.35
N TYR A 115 -6.08 1.66 11.63
CA TYR A 115 -5.53 1.07 10.40
C TYR A 115 -6.22 1.72 9.20
N ASP A 116 -5.50 2.60 8.51
CA ASP A 116 -5.99 3.41 7.40
C ASP A 116 -5.61 2.76 6.06
N PHE A 117 -6.61 2.44 5.24
CA PHE A 117 -6.39 1.86 3.91
C PHE A 117 -6.02 2.88 2.84
N LEU A 118 -5.94 4.16 3.19
CA LEU A 118 -5.70 5.30 2.31
C LEU A 118 -6.72 5.39 1.16
N ALA A 119 -6.43 6.30 0.24
CA ALA A 119 -7.25 6.66 -0.91
C ALA A 119 -7.67 5.45 -1.77
N GLY A 120 -8.82 5.57 -2.40
CA GLY A 120 -9.31 4.66 -3.43
C GLY A 120 -10.45 3.78 -2.96
N ASP A 121 -11.43 3.60 -3.84
CA ASP A 121 -12.64 2.84 -3.55
C ASP A 121 -12.47 1.37 -3.96
N ALA A 122 -12.44 0.48 -2.98
CA ALA A 122 -12.34 -0.95 -3.22
C ALA A 122 -13.26 -1.72 -2.28
N ARG A 123 -13.94 -2.75 -2.81
CA ARG A 123 -14.89 -3.56 -2.05
C ARG A 123 -14.30 -4.14 -0.77
N TYR A 124 -13.02 -4.55 -0.78
CA TYR A 124 -12.37 -5.12 0.39
C TYR A 124 -12.15 -4.10 1.51
N LYS A 125 -11.88 -2.83 1.17
CA LYS A 125 -11.78 -1.74 2.15
C LYS A 125 -13.12 -1.52 2.83
N ARG A 126 -14.21 -1.42 2.04
CA ARG A 126 -15.57 -1.29 2.59
C ARG A 126 -15.98 -2.43 3.51
N SER A 127 -15.49 -3.65 3.26
CA SER A 127 -15.78 -4.79 4.14
C SER A 127 -14.94 -4.84 5.42
N LEU A 128 -13.84 -4.09 5.47
CA LEU A 128 -12.89 -4.12 6.58
C LEU A 128 -12.85 -2.79 7.38
N CYS A 129 -13.35 -1.70 6.82
CA CYS A 129 -13.45 -0.39 7.47
C CYS A 129 -14.78 -0.23 8.21
N ASN A 130 -14.75 0.54 9.29
CA ASN A 130 -15.92 1.02 10.03
C ASN A 130 -16.11 2.55 9.94
N ALA A 131 -15.22 3.24 9.24
CA ALA A 131 -15.23 4.69 9.02
C ALA A 131 -14.57 5.03 7.67
N GLU A 132 -14.85 6.23 7.16
CA GLU A 132 -14.25 6.78 5.94
C GLU A 132 -13.98 8.28 6.10
N ASP A 133 -12.92 8.76 5.44
CA ASP A 133 -12.56 10.18 5.38
C ASP A 133 -12.70 10.70 3.94
N ARG A 134 -13.27 11.89 3.78
CA ARG A 134 -13.42 12.51 2.46
C ARG A 134 -12.11 13.17 2.02
N GLN A 135 -11.51 12.64 0.95
CA GLN A 135 -10.40 13.30 0.26
C GLN A 135 -10.93 14.17 -0.90
N SER A 136 -10.44 15.39 -1.01
CA SER A 136 -10.82 16.34 -2.06
C SER A 136 -9.57 16.89 -2.74
N TRP A 137 -9.59 16.93 -4.07
CA TRP A 137 -8.56 17.57 -4.87
C TRP A 137 -9.02 18.98 -5.24
N VAL A 138 -8.22 19.98 -4.88
CA VAL A 138 -8.48 21.38 -5.21
C VAL A 138 -7.31 21.87 -6.06
N ALA A 139 -7.60 22.31 -7.28
CA ALA A 139 -6.63 23.06 -8.08
C ALA A 139 -6.99 24.54 -8.03
N VAL A 140 -6.00 25.36 -7.72
CA VAL A 140 -6.12 26.82 -7.73
C VAL A 140 -5.28 27.35 -8.89
N GLY A 141 -5.93 28.09 -9.79
CA GLY A 141 -5.28 28.76 -10.91
C GLY A 141 -5.51 30.27 -10.84
N PRO A 142 -4.75 31.08 -11.59
CA PRO A 142 -5.00 32.51 -11.71
C PRO A 142 -6.41 32.77 -12.27
N TRP A 143 -7.09 33.80 -11.78
CA TRP A 143 -8.46 34.14 -12.18
C TRP A 143 -8.60 34.46 -13.69
N TRP A 144 -7.50 34.79 -14.36
CA TRP A 144 -7.45 35.10 -15.81
C TRP A 144 -7.19 33.88 -16.71
N GLN A 145 -6.95 32.68 -16.16
CA GLN A 145 -6.87 31.47 -16.98
C GLN A 145 -8.30 30.94 -17.24
N PRO A 146 -8.79 30.93 -18.50
CA PRO A 146 -10.07 30.30 -18.81
C PRO A 146 -9.98 28.82 -18.46
N CYS A 147 -11.00 28.26 -17.82
CA CYS A 147 -11.10 26.86 -17.43
C CYS A 147 -11.07 25.91 -18.64
N LEU A 148 -9.92 25.74 -19.28
CA LEU A 148 -9.65 24.71 -20.27
C LEU A 148 -8.86 23.59 -19.58
N TRP A 149 -9.50 22.87 -18.66
CA TRP A 149 -8.90 21.68 -18.06
C TRP A 149 -9.85 20.47 -18.13
N PRO A 150 -9.90 19.75 -19.26
CA PRO A 150 -10.77 18.57 -19.42
C PRO A 150 -10.41 17.38 -18.50
N GLY A 151 -9.30 17.45 -17.75
CA GLY A 151 -8.74 16.31 -17.04
C GLY A 151 -8.96 16.23 -15.53
N LEU A 152 -9.44 17.30 -14.87
CA LEU A 152 -9.41 17.38 -13.39
C LEU A 152 -10.70 16.90 -12.69
N LEU A 153 -11.76 16.62 -13.45
CA LEU A 153 -13.02 16.05 -12.95
C LEU A 153 -13.16 14.55 -13.26
N ARG A 154 -12.06 13.85 -13.56
CA ARG A 154 -12.09 12.39 -13.43
C ARG A 154 -11.95 12.08 -11.94
N PRO A 155 -12.93 11.42 -11.29
CA PRO A 155 -12.67 10.81 -9.99
C PRO A 155 -11.40 9.97 -10.15
N ALA A 156 -10.49 10.05 -9.18
CA ALA A 156 -9.32 9.20 -9.15
C ALA A 156 -9.83 7.76 -9.33
N ALA A 157 -9.64 7.22 -10.53
CA ALA A 157 -9.79 5.80 -10.73
C ALA A 157 -8.73 5.18 -9.82
N SER A 158 -9.19 4.59 -8.72
CA SER A 158 -8.43 3.61 -7.97
C SER A 158 -7.98 2.55 -8.99
N GLN A 159 -6.70 2.60 -9.35
CA GLN A 159 -6.04 1.49 -10.04
C GLN A 159 -5.42 0.59 -8.97
#